data_AF-A0A8J2ME16-F1
#
_entry.id   AF-A0A8J2ME16-F1
#
_cell.length_a   1.000
_cell.length_b   1.000
_cell.length_c   1.000
_cell.angle_alpha   90.00
_cell.angle_beta   90.00
_cell.angle_gamma   90.00
#
_symmetry.space_group_name_H-M   'P 1'
#
loop_
_entity.id
_entity.type
_entity.pdbx_description
1 polymer ?
#
loop_
_entity_poly.entity_id
_entity_poly.type
_entity_poly.pdbx_seq_one_letter_code
_entity_poly.pdbx_strand_id
1 'polypeptide(L)'
;MAELSLKNCLDDSIKFYNKSSYENETFVYNSRKRRYSMTFWKYDPDCENRIRYYRQQILAYYFGYGGNNHYDEDEYVYVQYGGVLGTSNHFTVSERMPLEYCLERFDNSVVAKGYENFKSLVSFEGKETDVEMPYATQLLIQCIFQIKIGEIYNNGWYKHSFNNYYKMLRTDIEVMWKNSSTFDLIKQYIENTHTENHYFFKIKINDVYMIKRHGEENGYKGTLLPKKLIWHGTKTENVASILSRGLEVAPPSSESTGAHFGQGIYFTNSSSKAASYCGARRKQRTYEGILLLCEVALGHMAQCYTAQNMCPLPTQFNSVWGVGHFAPDQNVKTILWNDVEVPYGPIIERANTDTDLAHDEFVVYDPKQIKIRYLVHVNFEYNDYYDYDGNDDCDCHDDDDYDDDDDDDDDDDDDDDDDDDDDDDDDDDEDDDYYYN
;
A
#
# COMPACT_ATOMS: atom_id res chain seq x y z
N MET A 1 -17.77 37.20 2.20
CA MET A 1 -18.95 36.75 2.97
C MET A 1 -18.66 35.41 3.62
N ALA A 2 -18.58 34.31 2.85
CA ALA A 2 -18.19 32.97 3.29
C ALA A 2 -17.05 32.92 4.35
N GLU A 3 -15.85 33.40 4.00
CA GLU A 3 -14.68 33.36 4.89
C GLU A 3 -14.86 34.15 6.20
N LEU A 4 -15.64 35.23 6.17
CA LEU A 4 -15.95 36.03 7.36
C LEU A 4 -16.96 35.31 8.26
N SER A 5 -17.97 34.67 7.67
CA SER A 5 -18.92 33.81 8.39
C SER A 5 -18.20 32.65 9.07
N LEU A 6 -17.26 32.02 8.34
CA LEU A 6 -16.49 30.89 8.84
C LEU A 6 -15.50 31.30 9.94
N LYS A 7 -14.87 32.48 9.82
CA LYS A 7 -14.07 33.05 10.91
C LYS A 7 -14.93 33.33 12.16
N ASN A 8 -16.12 33.90 12.00
CA ASN A 8 -17.02 34.14 13.14
C ASN A 8 -17.46 32.82 13.81
N CYS A 9 -17.82 31.80 13.02
CA CYS A 9 -18.17 30.47 13.51
C CYS A 9 -17.03 29.79 14.30
N LEU A 10 -15.79 29.93 13.81
CA LEU A 10 -14.58 29.53 14.53
C LEU A 10 -14.42 30.29 15.86
N ASP A 11 -14.48 31.62 15.80
CA ASP A 11 -14.31 32.49 16.97
C ASP A 11 -15.37 32.22 18.05
N ASP A 12 -16.62 31.94 17.66
CA ASP A 12 -17.72 31.63 18.59
C ASP A 12 -17.64 30.21 19.15
N SER A 13 -17.23 29.22 18.34
CA SER A 13 -16.91 27.87 18.82
C SER A 13 -15.80 27.90 19.89
N ILE A 14 -14.73 28.65 19.64
CA ILE A 14 -13.62 28.85 20.60
C ILE A 14 -14.12 29.49 21.91
N LYS A 15 -14.98 30.52 21.83
CA LYS A 15 -15.57 31.17 23.02
C LYS A 15 -16.45 30.23 23.85
N PHE A 16 -17.17 29.29 23.21
CA PHE A 16 -18.03 28.34 23.90
C PHE A 16 -17.20 27.35 24.74
N TYR A 17 -16.15 26.76 24.15
CA TYR A 17 -15.29 25.78 24.84
C TYR A 17 -14.37 26.39 25.92
N ASN A 18 -14.10 27.70 25.90
CA ASN A 18 -13.38 28.38 26.96
C ASN A 18 -14.21 28.61 28.25
N LYS A 19 -15.48 28.19 28.31
CA LYS A 19 -16.35 28.29 29.51
C LYS A 19 -16.45 27.02 30.35
N SER A 20 -15.96 25.88 29.85
CA SER A 20 -15.94 24.61 30.59
C SER A 20 -14.60 24.43 31.33
N SER A 21 -14.53 23.48 32.26
CA SER A 21 -13.40 23.28 33.17
C SER A 21 -12.18 22.57 32.53
N TYR A 22 -11.79 22.97 31.32
CA TYR A 22 -10.77 22.31 30.48
C TYR A 22 -9.88 23.35 29.75
N GLU A 23 -8.76 22.93 29.14
CA GLU A 23 -7.67 23.80 28.60
C GLU A 23 -7.38 23.52 27.09
N ASN A 24 -6.95 24.53 26.30
CA ASN A 24 -7.08 24.56 24.80
C ASN A 24 -5.92 25.33 23.98
N GLU A 25 -5.23 24.80 22.90
CA GLU A 25 -4.24 25.49 21.92
C GLU A 25 -4.28 25.21 20.31
N THR A 26 -5.10 25.86 19.42
CA THR A 26 -5.56 25.45 18.03
C THR A 26 -4.72 25.82 16.80
N PHE A 27 -5.12 25.20 15.67
CA PHE A 27 -4.58 25.50 14.34
C PHE A 27 -5.67 25.70 13.25
N VAL A 28 -5.95 26.97 12.93
CA VAL A 28 -6.72 27.39 11.74
C VAL A 28 -5.74 27.69 10.60
N TYR A 29 -5.65 26.80 9.62
CA TYR A 29 -4.66 26.88 8.54
C TYR A 29 -5.19 27.66 7.32
N ASN A 30 -5.08 28.99 7.29
CA ASN A 30 -5.40 29.74 6.08
C ASN A 30 -4.37 29.49 4.96
N SER A 31 -4.56 28.42 4.20
CA SER A 31 -3.81 28.10 2.99
C SER A 31 -4.58 28.54 1.75
N ARG A 32 -3.86 28.77 0.64
CA ARG A 32 -4.47 29.05 -0.69
C ARG A 32 -5.46 27.96 -1.17
N LYS A 33 -5.54 26.81 -0.51
CA LYS A 33 -6.47 25.71 -0.78
C LYS A 33 -7.76 25.75 0.08
N ARG A 34 -8.08 26.86 0.76
CA ARG A 34 -9.26 27.05 1.66
C ARG A 34 -9.51 25.84 2.60
N ARG A 35 -8.55 25.54 3.49
CA ARG A 35 -8.60 24.40 4.44
C ARG A 35 -8.77 24.87 5.88
N TYR A 36 -9.90 24.56 6.50
CA TYR A 36 -10.18 24.87 7.90
C TYR A 36 -10.10 23.60 8.75
N SER A 37 -9.74 23.74 10.02
CA SER A 37 -9.44 22.61 10.90
C SER A 37 -9.63 22.98 12.36
N MET A 38 -10.12 22.02 13.14
CA MET A 38 -10.21 22.07 14.60
C MET A 38 -9.91 20.68 15.14
N THR A 39 -8.92 20.55 16.02
CA THR A 39 -8.57 19.29 16.67
C THR A 39 -9.02 19.35 18.13
N PHE A 40 -9.32 18.19 18.71
CA PHE A 40 -9.66 17.96 20.08
C PHE A 40 -8.88 16.75 20.60
N TRP A 41 -8.49 16.68 21.87
CA TRP A 41 -7.79 15.52 22.45
C TRP A 41 -7.94 15.38 23.97
N LYS A 42 -7.66 14.19 24.51
CA LYS A 42 -7.50 13.96 25.95
C LYS A 42 -6.46 12.88 26.21
N TYR A 43 -5.84 12.89 27.38
CA TYR A 43 -5.21 11.68 27.92
C TYR A 43 -6.29 10.68 28.30
N ASP A 44 -6.10 9.41 27.94
CA ASP A 44 -7.04 8.33 28.20
C ASP A 44 -6.42 7.35 29.21
N PRO A 45 -6.80 7.41 30.51
CA PRO A 45 -6.20 6.58 31.56
C PRO A 45 -6.36 5.08 31.28
N ASP A 46 -7.49 4.70 30.68
CA ASP A 46 -7.86 3.33 30.34
C ASP A 46 -7.13 2.80 29.09
N CYS A 47 -6.34 3.62 28.41
CA CYS A 47 -5.61 3.27 27.19
C CYS A 47 -4.11 3.55 27.36
N GLU A 48 -3.50 2.97 28.39
CA GLU A 48 -2.07 3.12 28.73
C GLU A 48 -1.62 4.59 28.90
N ASN A 49 -2.54 5.48 29.32
CA ASN A 49 -2.29 6.92 29.40
C ASN A 49 -1.92 7.56 28.05
N ARG A 50 -2.30 6.95 26.91
CA ARG A 50 -2.09 7.49 25.56
C ARG A 50 -3.07 8.63 25.25
N ILE A 51 -2.78 9.39 24.20
CA ILE A 51 -3.60 10.53 23.78
C ILE A 51 -4.69 10.05 22.82
N ARG A 52 -5.97 10.22 23.19
CA ARG A 52 -7.10 10.04 22.28
C ARG A 52 -7.44 11.39 21.64
N TYR A 53 -7.60 11.45 20.31
CA TYR A 53 -7.91 12.68 19.58
C TYR A 53 -9.15 12.55 18.68
N TYR A 54 -9.72 13.69 18.33
CA TYR A 54 -10.81 13.88 17.38
C TYR A 54 -10.55 15.17 16.59
N ARG A 55 -10.81 15.24 15.29
CA ARG A 55 -10.47 16.41 14.46
C ARG A 55 -11.52 16.63 13.39
N GLN A 56 -12.06 17.83 13.34
CA GLN A 56 -12.97 18.28 12.29
C GLN A 56 -12.21 19.15 11.29
N GLN A 57 -12.51 19.03 10.00
CA GLN A 57 -11.96 19.87 8.94
C GLN A 57 -13.05 20.27 7.94
N ILE A 58 -12.89 21.42 7.32
CA ILE A 58 -13.63 21.82 6.11
C ILE A 58 -12.57 22.05 5.04
N LEU A 59 -12.56 21.22 4.00
CA LEU A 59 -11.67 21.40 2.84
C LEU A 59 -12.50 22.01 1.70
N ALA A 60 -11.93 22.89 0.87
CA ALA A 60 -12.55 23.15 -0.43
C ALA A 60 -12.66 21.85 -1.22
N TYR A 61 -13.80 21.62 -1.87
CA TYR A 61 -13.90 20.52 -2.81
C TYR A 61 -13.00 20.82 -4.02
N TYR A 62 -12.23 19.81 -4.40
CA TYR A 62 -11.26 19.90 -5.47
C TYR A 62 -11.57 18.84 -6.50
N PHE A 63 -11.82 19.27 -7.75
CA PHE A 63 -12.08 18.36 -8.86
C PHE A 63 -11.12 18.70 -10.01
N GLY A 64 -10.16 17.79 -10.25
CA GLY A 64 -9.16 17.93 -11.30
C GLY A 64 -9.15 16.73 -12.22
N TYR A 65 -9.93 16.79 -13.31
CA TYR A 65 -9.72 15.92 -14.48
C TYR A 65 -8.76 16.63 -15.45
N GLY A 66 -7.73 15.93 -15.94
CA GLY A 66 -6.89 16.41 -17.04
C GLY A 66 -5.94 17.57 -16.72
N GLY A 67 -5.48 17.72 -15.49
CA GLY A 67 -4.38 18.64 -15.14
C GLY A 67 -4.74 20.13 -15.04
N ASN A 68 -5.98 20.51 -15.33
CA ASN A 68 -6.52 21.83 -14.99
C ASN A 68 -7.13 21.79 -13.58
N ASN A 69 -6.44 22.45 -12.65
CA ASN A 69 -6.77 22.46 -11.24
C ASN A 69 -7.91 23.46 -10.96
N HIS A 70 -9.16 23.00 -10.95
CA HIS A 70 -10.31 23.82 -10.60
C HIS A 70 -10.84 23.48 -9.20
N TYR A 71 -11.04 24.53 -8.39
CA TYR A 71 -11.85 24.46 -7.18
C TYR A 71 -13.30 24.67 -7.59
N ASP A 72 -14.20 23.82 -7.09
CA ASP A 72 -15.61 24.21 -7.04
C ASP A 72 -15.73 25.28 -5.95
N GLU A 73 -16.33 26.43 -6.27
CA GLU A 73 -16.36 27.56 -5.33
C GLU A 73 -17.42 27.39 -4.23
N ASP A 74 -18.46 26.60 -4.52
CA ASP A 74 -19.66 26.44 -3.68
C ASP A 74 -19.60 25.15 -2.82
N GLU A 75 -18.78 24.18 -3.22
CA GLU A 75 -18.69 22.88 -2.56
C GLU A 75 -17.47 22.72 -1.65
N TYR A 76 -17.71 22.08 -0.51
CA TYR A 76 -16.72 21.79 0.50
C TYR A 76 -16.86 20.35 0.97
N VAL A 77 -15.85 19.89 1.69
CA VAL A 77 -15.79 18.54 2.21
C VAL A 77 -15.49 18.60 3.69
N TYR A 78 -16.50 18.23 4.48
CA TYR A 78 -16.43 18.16 5.93
C TYR A 78 -15.83 16.81 6.32
N VAL A 79 -14.78 16.84 7.14
CA VAL A 79 -13.98 15.66 7.50
C VAL A 79 -13.91 15.53 9.01
N GLN A 80 -14.07 14.32 9.51
CA GLN A 80 -13.98 13.97 10.92
C GLN A 80 -12.96 12.83 11.07
N TYR A 81 -11.86 13.08 11.76
CA TYR A 81 -10.88 12.06 12.14
C TYR A 81 -10.99 11.79 13.64
N GLY A 82 -10.58 10.62 14.11
CA GLY A 82 -10.33 10.42 15.53
C GLY A 82 -9.66 9.09 15.81
N GLY A 83 -9.25 8.85 17.05
CA GLY A 83 -8.57 7.61 17.44
C GLY A 83 -7.65 7.76 18.64
N VAL A 84 -6.82 6.74 18.90
CA VAL A 84 -5.79 6.75 19.94
C VAL A 84 -4.41 6.87 19.28
N LEU A 85 -3.71 7.96 19.54
CA LEU A 85 -2.43 8.29 18.94
C LEU A 85 -1.38 7.19 19.19
N GLY A 86 -0.67 6.79 18.12
CA GLY A 86 0.30 5.70 18.17
C GLY A 86 -0.31 4.29 18.24
N THR A 87 -1.51 4.10 17.67
CA THR A 87 -2.16 2.78 17.52
C THR A 87 -2.72 2.62 16.10
N SER A 88 -3.35 1.48 15.80
CA SER A 88 -4.19 1.30 14.60
C SER A 88 -5.65 1.74 14.82
N ASN A 89 -6.02 2.12 16.05
CA ASN A 89 -7.39 2.49 16.42
C ASN A 89 -7.71 3.93 16.00
N HIS A 90 -7.96 4.12 14.71
CA HIS A 90 -8.32 5.39 14.10
C HIS A 90 -9.52 5.26 13.16
N PHE A 91 -10.33 6.33 13.09
CA PHE A 91 -11.42 6.47 12.13
C PHE A 91 -11.25 7.73 11.28
N THR A 92 -11.89 7.73 10.12
CA THR A 92 -12.08 8.91 9.28
C THR A 92 -13.46 8.81 8.64
N VAL A 93 -14.30 9.82 8.85
CA VAL A 93 -15.63 9.99 8.25
C VAL A 93 -15.61 11.30 7.49
N SER A 94 -16.23 11.34 6.31
CA SER A 94 -15.91 12.38 5.34
C SER A 94 -17.06 12.57 4.33
N GLU A 95 -17.59 13.78 4.21
CA GLU A 95 -18.84 14.06 3.49
C GLU A 95 -18.77 15.40 2.71
N ARG A 96 -19.22 15.38 1.44
CA ARG A 96 -19.28 16.53 0.55
C ARG A 96 -20.60 17.29 0.74
N MET A 97 -20.52 18.59 1.00
CA MET A 97 -21.68 19.45 1.21
C MET A 97 -21.34 20.93 0.97
N PRO A 98 -22.33 21.78 0.65
CA PRO A 98 -22.13 23.23 0.58
C PRO A 98 -21.53 23.81 1.87
N LEU A 99 -20.85 24.96 1.76
CA LEU A 99 -20.15 25.58 2.89
C LEU A 99 -21.04 25.84 4.11
N GLU A 100 -22.30 26.22 3.89
CA GLU A 100 -23.26 26.53 4.96
C GLU A 100 -23.54 25.30 5.84
N TYR A 101 -23.74 24.13 5.24
CA TYR A 101 -23.87 22.86 5.98
C TYR A 101 -22.55 22.40 6.62
N CYS A 102 -21.42 22.65 5.95
CA CYS A 102 -20.10 22.45 6.57
C CYS A 102 -19.97 23.28 7.85
N LEU A 103 -20.44 24.54 7.84
CA LEU A 103 -20.43 25.43 9.00
C LEU A 103 -21.36 24.94 10.12
N GLU A 104 -22.62 24.59 9.79
CA GLU A 104 -23.58 24.06 10.77
C GLU A 104 -23.07 22.80 11.49
N ARG A 105 -22.27 21.96 10.83
CA ARG A 105 -21.68 20.75 11.43
C ARG A 105 -20.32 20.97 12.08
N PHE A 106 -19.65 22.09 11.77
CA PHE A 106 -18.40 22.49 12.40
C PHE A 106 -18.66 23.29 13.69
N ASP A 107 -19.82 23.94 13.79
CA ASP A 107 -20.44 24.33 15.05
C ASP A 107 -20.90 23.08 15.84
N ASN A 108 -20.34 22.88 17.04
CA ASN A 108 -20.54 21.67 17.83
C ASN A 108 -21.61 21.79 18.92
N SER A 109 -22.66 22.58 18.70
CA SER A 109 -23.83 22.56 19.59
C SER A 109 -24.59 21.22 19.64
N VAL A 110 -24.33 20.27 18.70
CA VAL A 110 -25.17 19.06 18.51
C VAL A 110 -24.42 17.71 18.58
N VAL A 111 -23.09 17.61 18.43
CA VAL A 111 -22.39 16.30 18.37
C VAL A 111 -21.97 15.78 19.76
N ALA A 112 -22.96 15.33 20.53
CA ALA A 112 -22.78 14.50 21.72
C ALA A 112 -23.36 13.09 21.49
N LYS A 113 -22.54 12.18 20.95
CA LYS A 113 -22.76 10.73 20.95
C LYS A 113 -21.44 9.99 21.15
N GLY A 114 -20.96 9.92 22.40
CA GLY A 114 -19.81 9.09 22.80
C GLY A 114 -18.42 9.75 22.78
N TYR A 115 -18.31 11.02 22.38
CA TYR A 115 -17.04 11.79 22.30
C TYR A 115 -17.00 12.98 23.27
N GLU A 116 -17.79 12.93 24.34
CA GLU A 116 -18.09 14.03 25.27
C GLU A 116 -16.90 14.54 26.12
N ASN A 117 -15.70 13.97 25.95
CA ASN A 117 -14.55 14.13 26.84
C ASN A 117 -13.26 14.59 26.14
N PHE A 118 -13.34 15.22 24.96
CA PHE A 118 -12.16 15.63 24.17
C PHE A 118 -11.96 17.16 24.24
N LYS A 119 -10.75 17.62 24.63
CA LYS A 119 -10.40 19.04 24.79
C LYS A 119 -10.07 19.70 23.45
N SER A 120 -10.77 20.78 23.10
CA SER A 120 -10.45 21.63 21.93
C SER A 120 -9.20 22.47 22.19
N LEU A 121 -8.97 23.51 21.38
CA LEU A 121 -7.68 24.17 21.27
C LEU A 121 -7.81 25.73 20.93
N VAL A 122 -6.89 26.67 21.32
CA VAL A 122 -6.74 28.15 20.91
C VAL A 122 -5.37 28.61 20.23
N SER A 123 -5.34 28.84 18.90
CA SER A 123 -4.37 29.48 17.92
C SER A 123 -2.80 29.54 18.05
N PHE A 124 -2.09 29.45 16.89
CA PHE A 124 -0.69 29.94 16.67
C PHE A 124 -0.62 31.03 15.57
N GLU A 125 -0.11 32.24 15.86
CA GLU A 125 0.17 33.30 14.87
C GLU A 125 1.51 33.05 14.13
N GLY A 126 1.58 31.94 13.41
CA GLY A 126 2.73 31.58 12.58
C GLY A 126 2.63 32.15 11.17
N LYS A 127 3.69 32.82 10.70
CA LYS A 127 3.88 33.11 9.27
C LYS A 127 3.84 31.79 8.49
N GLU A 128 2.92 31.67 7.52
CA GLU A 128 2.81 30.79 6.31
C GLU A 128 3.56 29.41 6.21
N THR A 129 4.21 28.91 7.25
CA THR A 129 5.18 27.81 7.24
C THR A 129 5.00 26.93 8.46
N ASP A 130 4.00 26.04 8.39
CA ASP A 130 3.99 24.68 8.98
C ASP A 130 2.57 24.12 8.85
N VAL A 131 2.20 23.74 7.61
CA VAL A 131 1.00 22.94 7.39
C VAL A 131 1.23 21.58 8.04
N GLU A 132 0.53 21.33 9.13
CA GLU A 132 0.64 20.06 9.86
C GLU A 132 0.23 18.89 8.95
N MET A 133 1.21 18.01 8.75
CA MET A 133 1.12 16.83 7.91
C MET A 133 -0.05 15.93 8.35
N PRO A 134 -0.87 15.39 7.42
CA PRO A 134 -1.94 14.46 7.76
C PRO A 134 -1.41 13.27 8.57
N TYR A 135 -2.17 12.79 9.55
CA TYR A 135 -1.72 11.70 10.44
C TYR A 135 -1.43 10.41 9.68
N ALA A 136 -2.24 10.07 8.67
CA ALA A 136 -1.95 8.96 7.74
C ALA A 136 -0.57 9.12 7.07
N THR A 137 -0.24 10.31 6.55
CA THR A 137 1.10 10.60 6.00
C THR A 137 2.21 10.50 7.06
N GLN A 138 1.95 10.83 8.33
CA GLN A 138 2.91 10.60 9.42
C GLN A 138 3.14 9.10 9.66
N LEU A 139 2.07 8.29 9.70
CA LEU A 139 2.18 6.82 9.80
C LEU A 139 2.94 6.23 8.61
N LEU A 140 2.65 6.68 7.38
CA LEU A 140 3.39 6.27 6.19
C LEU A 140 4.90 6.56 6.30
N ILE A 141 5.29 7.71 6.84
CA ILE A 141 6.70 8.02 7.09
C ILE A 141 7.28 7.12 8.20
N GLN A 142 6.52 6.82 9.25
CA GLN A 142 6.96 5.86 10.28
C GLN A 142 7.23 4.48 9.67
N CYS A 143 6.33 3.99 8.79
CA CYS A 143 6.49 2.74 8.05
C CYS A 143 7.74 2.77 7.14
N ILE A 144 7.81 3.75 6.21
CA ILE A 144 8.90 3.87 5.22
C ILE A 144 10.29 3.98 5.87
N PHE A 145 10.41 4.69 6.99
CA PHE A 145 11.68 4.90 7.70
C PHE A 145 11.84 4.02 8.96
N GLN A 146 10.95 3.03 9.15
CA GLN A 146 10.93 2.10 10.30
C GLN A 146 11.08 2.78 11.68
N ILE A 147 10.47 3.97 11.86
CA ILE A 147 10.70 4.84 13.03
C ILE A 147 9.95 4.30 14.25
N LYS A 148 10.69 3.88 15.28
CA LYS A 148 10.11 3.44 16.55
C LYS A 148 9.55 4.62 17.34
N ILE A 149 8.27 4.55 17.71
CA ILE A 149 7.53 5.61 18.41
C ILE A 149 8.27 6.14 19.66
N GLY A 150 8.92 5.27 20.43
CA GLY A 150 9.66 5.64 21.65
C GLY A 150 10.85 6.60 21.43
N GLU A 151 11.47 6.59 20.25
CA GLU A 151 12.63 7.44 19.93
C GLU A 151 12.21 8.90 19.63
N ILE A 152 10.96 9.09 19.19
CA ILE A 152 10.38 10.40 18.88
C ILE A 152 10.11 11.19 20.18
N TYR A 153 9.60 10.52 21.21
CA TYR A 153 9.21 11.16 22.48
C TYR A 153 10.40 11.57 23.34
N ASN A 154 11.45 10.76 23.43
CA ASN A 154 12.58 11.01 24.33
C ASN A 154 13.46 12.22 23.94
N ASN A 155 13.36 12.68 22.68
CA ASN A 155 14.24 13.74 22.17
C ASN A 155 13.57 15.13 22.08
N GLY A 156 12.24 15.24 22.15
CA GLY A 156 11.54 16.53 22.09
C GLY A 156 11.46 17.20 20.70
N TRP A 157 11.90 16.52 19.62
CA TRP A 157 11.94 17.06 18.25
C TRP A 157 10.73 16.67 17.36
N TYR A 158 9.58 16.37 17.98
CA TYR A 158 8.40 15.73 17.35
C TYR A 158 7.96 16.36 16.01
N LYS A 159 7.98 17.69 15.88
CA LYS A 159 7.41 18.41 14.72
C LYS A 159 8.39 18.66 13.56
N HIS A 160 9.70 18.66 13.83
CA HIS A 160 10.73 18.91 12.80
C HIS A 160 11.25 17.62 12.14
N SER A 161 11.12 16.46 12.79
CA SER A 161 11.57 15.17 12.25
C SER A 161 10.79 14.75 10.99
N PHE A 162 9.46 14.64 11.08
CA PHE A 162 8.61 14.18 9.96
C PHE A 162 8.73 15.05 8.71
N ASN A 163 8.77 16.37 8.88
CA ASN A 163 8.94 17.31 7.77
C ASN A 163 10.31 17.18 7.08
N ASN A 164 11.35 16.72 7.78
CA ASN A 164 12.65 16.45 7.17
C ASN A 164 12.64 15.13 6.39
N TYR A 165 12.10 14.05 6.97
CA TYR A 165 11.92 12.77 6.26
C TYR A 165 11.06 12.93 5.01
N TYR A 166 9.95 13.66 5.08
CA TYR A 166 9.10 13.96 3.91
C TYR A 166 9.87 14.69 2.80
N LYS A 167 10.70 15.69 3.14
CA LYS A 167 11.54 16.38 2.15
C LYS A 167 12.56 15.45 1.49
N MET A 168 13.08 14.45 2.20
CA MET A 168 13.97 13.43 1.63
C MET A 168 13.27 12.56 0.57
N LEU A 169 11.95 12.34 0.69
CA LEU A 169 11.17 11.59 -0.32
C LEU A 169 11.00 12.32 -1.65
N ARG A 170 11.26 13.64 -1.73
CA ARG A 170 11.20 14.45 -2.97
C ARG A 170 9.94 14.20 -3.81
N THR A 171 8.81 14.08 -3.11
CA THR A 171 7.53 13.62 -3.65
C THR A 171 6.41 14.37 -2.97
N ASP A 172 5.41 14.79 -3.74
CA ASP A 172 4.14 15.26 -3.21
C ASP A 172 3.27 14.03 -2.92
N ILE A 173 2.85 13.86 -1.66
CA ILE A 173 2.04 12.74 -1.18
C ILE A 173 0.72 13.31 -0.63
N GLU A 174 -0.40 12.88 -1.18
CA GLU A 174 -1.74 13.30 -0.73
C GLU A 174 -2.58 12.10 -0.33
N VAL A 175 -3.19 12.14 0.86
CA VAL A 175 -4.03 11.04 1.37
C VAL A 175 -5.30 10.94 0.53
N MET A 176 -5.54 9.78 -0.07
CA MET A 176 -6.74 9.51 -0.83
C MET A 176 -7.95 9.38 0.10
N TRP A 177 -9.09 9.89 -0.34
CA TRP A 177 -10.35 9.78 0.38
C TRP A 177 -10.93 8.37 0.31
N LYS A 178 -11.25 7.77 1.46
CA LYS A 178 -11.79 6.40 1.54
C LYS A 178 -13.16 6.25 0.86
N ASN A 179 -13.93 7.33 0.77
CA ASN A 179 -15.23 7.39 0.08
C ASN A 179 -15.10 7.88 -1.39
N SER A 180 -13.92 7.76 -2.00
CA SER A 180 -13.71 8.14 -3.41
C SER A 180 -13.79 6.92 -4.32
N SER A 181 -14.34 7.09 -5.52
CA SER A 181 -14.44 6.02 -6.51
C SER A 181 -13.07 5.44 -6.93
N THR A 182 -12.00 6.22 -6.81
CA THR A 182 -10.62 5.71 -7.02
C THR A 182 -10.16 4.82 -5.88
N PHE A 183 -10.54 5.11 -4.62
CA PHE A 183 -10.27 4.22 -3.49
C PHE A 183 -11.06 2.91 -3.63
N ASP A 184 -12.35 3.00 -3.99
CA ASP A 184 -13.19 1.82 -4.24
C ASP A 184 -12.66 0.96 -5.40
N LEU A 185 -12.18 1.59 -6.48
CA LEU A 185 -11.54 0.88 -7.60
C LEU A 185 -10.25 0.18 -7.18
N ILE A 186 -9.37 0.83 -6.41
CA ILE A 186 -8.12 0.24 -5.92
C ILE A 186 -8.43 -0.91 -4.94
N LYS A 187 -9.46 -0.75 -4.11
CA LYS A 187 -9.96 -1.80 -3.23
C LYS A 187 -10.47 -3.01 -4.02
N GLN A 188 -11.35 -2.80 -5.00
CA GLN A 188 -11.84 -3.86 -5.88
C GLN A 188 -10.72 -4.53 -6.66
N TYR A 189 -9.71 -3.77 -7.11
CA TYR A 189 -8.54 -4.33 -7.79
C TYR A 189 -7.76 -5.27 -6.85
N ILE A 190 -7.55 -4.90 -5.59
CA ILE A 190 -6.93 -5.80 -4.60
C ILE A 190 -7.81 -7.02 -4.32
N GLU A 191 -9.12 -6.84 -4.12
CA GLU A 191 -10.04 -7.95 -3.80
C GLU A 191 -10.18 -8.94 -4.96
N ASN A 192 -10.24 -8.46 -6.21
CA ASN A 192 -10.41 -9.29 -7.40
C ASN A 192 -9.10 -9.94 -7.90
N THR A 193 -7.95 -9.32 -7.59
CA THR A 193 -6.63 -9.80 -8.06
C THR A 193 -5.76 -10.39 -6.95
N HIS A 194 -6.38 -10.73 -5.82
CA HIS A 194 -5.83 -11.65 -4.84
C HIS A 194 -6.12 -13.09 -5.28
N THR A 195 -5.10 -13.76 -5.77
CA THR A 195 -5.17 -15.13 -6.33
C THR A 195 -5.45 -16.18 -5.25
N GLU A 196 -6.14 -17.27 -5.61
CA GLU A 196 -6.41 -18.37 -4.68
C GLU A 196 -5.12 -19.07 -4.22
N ASN A 197 -4.11 -19.19 -5.10
CA ASN A 197 -2.78 -19.75 -4.75
C ASN A 197 -2.07 -18.96 -3.63
N HIS A 198 -2.44 -17.69 -3.41
CA HIS A 198 -1.92 -16.86 -2.32
C HIS A 198 -2.88 -16.79 -1.11
N TYR A 199 -3.59 -17.89 -0.82
CA TYR A 199 -4.57 -18.00 0.28
C TYR A 199 -3.99 -17.81 1.70
N PHE A 200 -2.67 -17.92 1.88
CA PHE A 200 -2.02 -17.93 3.20
C PHE A 200 -2.00 -16.56 3.92
N PHE A 201 -2.35 -15.47 3.22
CA PHE A 201 -2.49 -14.13 3.80
C PHE A 201 -3.67 -13.36 3.17
N LYS A 202 -4.14 -12.32 3.87
CA LYS A 202 -5.12 -11.35 3.37
C LYS A 202 -4.51 -9.95 3.32
N ILE A 203 -4.80 -9.21 2.26
CA ILE A 203 -4.38 -7.81 2.10
C ILE A 203 -5.44 -6.87 2.66
N LYS A 204 -5.10 -6.10 3.69
CA LYS A 204 -5.98 -5.13 4.32
C LYS A 204 -5.45 -3.70 4.13
N ILE A 205 -6.21 -2.87 3.42
CA ILE A 205 -5.83 -1.49 3.15
C ILE A 205 -5.93 -0.65 4.42
N ASN A 206 -4.81 -0.08 4.86
CA ASN A 206 -4.78 0.95 5.89
C ASN A 206 -5.23 2.28 5.29
N ASP A 207 -4.47 2.79 4.30
CA ASP A 207 -4.70 4.04 3.60
C ASP A 207 -4.12 3.97 2.18
N VAL A 208 -4.67 4.75 1.25
CA VAL A 208 -4.12 4.95 -0.09
C VAL A 208 -3.62 6.38 -0.21
N TYR A 209 -2.51 6.57 -0.93
CA TYR A 209 -1.91 7.88 -1.16
C TYR A 209 -1.75 8.12 -2.65
N MET A 210 -2.15 9.30 -3.11
CA MET A 210 -1.80 9.81 -4.43
C MET A 210 -0.36 10.28 -4.40
N ILE A 211 0.43 9.80 -5.36
CA ILE A 211 1.87 10.05 -5.47
C ILE A 211 2.12 10.94 -6.68
N LYS A 212 2.93 11.98 -6.48
CA LYS A 212 3.46 12.82 -7.56
C LYS A 212 4.92 13.15 -7.29
N ARG A 213 5.81 12.42 -7.96
CA ARG A 213 7.26 12.50 -7.73
C ARG A 213 7.88 13.70 -8.44
N HIS A 214 8.86 14.35 -7.81
CA HIS A 214 9.44 15.58 -8.35
C HIS A 214 10.31 15.28 -9.58
N GLY A 215 9.84 15.71 -10.75
CA GLY A 215 10.56 15.54 -12.02
C GLY A 215 10.26 14.26 -12.79
N GLU A 216 9.37 13.39 -12.29
CA GLU A 216 8.97 12.14 -12.98
C GLU A 216 8.21 12.41 -14.31
N GLU A 217 7.59 13.58 -14.44
CA GLU A 217 7.03 14.10 -15.70
C GLU A 217 8.11 14.35 -16.78
N ASN A 218 9.38 14.58 -16.40
CA ASN A 218 10.41 15.05 -17.34
C ASN A 218 10.91 13.92 -18.24
N GLY A 219 10.35 13.85 -19.44
CA GLY A 219 10.71 12.85 -20.45
C GLY A 219 9.97 11.52 -20.28
N TYR A 220 8.88 11.49 -19.50
CA TYR A 220 7.98 10.35 -19.45
C TYR A 220 7.45 9.99 -20.85
N LYS A 221 7.55 8.72 -21.23
CA LYS A 221 7.16 8.18 -22.54
C LYS A 221 5.64 7.93 -22.65
N GLY A 222 4.84 8.85 -22.12
CA GLY A 222 3.38 8.72 -22.01
C GLY A 222 2.58 8.71 -23.33
N THR A 223 3.27 8.83 -24.46
CA THR A 223 2.73 8.65 -25.81
C THR A 223 2.82 7.20 -26.32
N LEU A 224 3.56 6.32 -25.63
CA LEU A 224 3.55 4.88 -25.93
C LEU A 224 2.23 4.28 -25.41
N LEU A 225 1.52 3.57 -26.29
CA LEU A 225 0.28 2.86 -26.00
C LEU A 225 0.46 1.35 -26.32
N PRO A 226 -0.22 0.44 -25.60
CA PRO A 226 -1.09 0.69 -24.47
C PRO A 226 -0.34 1.13 -23.21
N LYS A 227 -1.07 1.73 -22.28
CA LYS A 227 -0.61 2.03 -20.92
C LYS A 227 -1.50 1.30 -19.94
N LYS A 228 -0.91 0.72 -18.90
CA LYS A 228 -1.67 0.06 -17.83
C LYS A 228 -1.33 0.65 -16.47
N LEU A 229 -2.31 0.64 -15.57
CA LEU A 229 -2.10 0.85 -14.15
C LEU A 229 -1.90 -0.51 -13.49
N ILE A 230 -0.65 -0.85 -13.17
CA ILE A 230 -0.24 -2.20 -12.71
C ILE A 230 0.59 -2.12 -11.43
N TRP A 231 0.62 -3.24 -10.69
CA TRP A 231 1.23 -3.36 -9.39
C TRP A 231 2.75 -3.53 -9.47
N HIS A 232 3.44 -2.94 -8.50
CA HIS A 232 4.83 -3.24 -8.18
C HIS A 232 4.95 -3.48 -6.67
N GLY A 233 5.43 -4.67 -6.33
CA GLY A 233 5.75 -5.08 -4.97
C GLY A 233 7.18 -4.74 -4.59
N THR A 234 7.43 -4.35 -3.34
CA THR A 234 8.80 -4.11 -2.88
C THR A 234 8.91 -4.14 -1.36
N LYS A 235 10.05 -4.59 -0.83
CA LYS A 235 10.38 -4.50 0.60
C LYS A 235 10.31 -3.03 1.06
N THR A 236 9.66 -2.75 2.19
CA THR A 236 9.40 -1.37 2.70
C THR A 236 10.65 -0.48 2.74
N GLU A 237 11.82 -1.08 3.01
CA GLU A 237 13.14 -0.44 3.03
C GLU A 237 13.51 0.26 1.72
N ASN A 238 13.05 -0.27 0.57
CA ASN A 238 13.32 0.32 -0.73
C ASN A 238 12.51 1.59 -1.01
N VAL A 239 11.34 1.74 -0.38
CA VAL A 239 10.31 2.74 -0.74
C VAL A 239 10.82 4.17 -0.63
N ALA A 240 11.65 4.48 0.38
CA ALA A 240 12.26 5.80 0.52
C ALA A 240 13.13 6.16 -0.71
N SER A 241 13.87 5.19 -1.25
CA SER A 241 14.71 5.37 -2.42
C SER A 241 13.89 5.43 -3.71
N ILE A 242 12.81 4.64 -3.80
CA ILE A 242 11.91 4.59 -4.95
C ILE A 242 11.16 5.91 -5.11
N LEU A 243 10.60 6.46 -4.02
CA LEU A 243 9.94 7.78 -4.04
C LEU A 243 10.94 8.90 -4.38
N SER A 244 12.17 8.86 -3.83
CA SER A 244 13.13 9.96 -4.01
C SER A 244 13.90 9.95 -5.34
N ARG A 245 14.16 8.78 -5.94
CA ARG A 245 15.02 8.64 -7.14
C ARG A 245 14.30 8.03 -8.34
N GLY A 246 13.76 6.82 -8.20
CA GLY A 246 12.99 6.15 -9.24
C GLY A 246 12.73 4.70 -8.91
N LEU A 247 11.83 4.07 -9.66
CA LEU A 247 12.10 2.68 -10.03
C LEU A 247 13.24 2.72 -11.06
N GLU A 248 14.33 2.05 -10.74
CA GLU A 248 15.57 2.01 -11.53
C GLU A 248 15.81 0.57 -11.96
N VAL A 249 16.37 0.37 -13.15
CA VAL A 249 16.85 -0.96 -13.56
C VAL A 249 18.04 -1.32 -12.66
N ALA A 250 18.03 -2.53 -12.10
CA ALA A 250 19.10 -3.00 -11.23
C ALA A 250 20.47 -2.98 -11.95
N PRO A 251 21.57 -2.68 -11.26
CA PRO A 251 22.89 -2.60 -11.88
C PRO A 251 23.36 -3.99 -12.37
N PRO A 252 24.22 -4.08 -13.40
CA PRO A 252 24.75 -5.36 -13.91
C PRO A 252 25.42 -6.28 -12.87
N SER A 253 25.80 -5.74 -11.72
CA SER A 253 26.44 -6.45 -10.61
C SER A 253 25.48 -6.97 -9.53
N SER A 254 24.17 -6.76 -9.63
CA SER A 254 23.21 -7.34 -8.68
C SER A 254 22.84 -8.76 -9.10
N GLU A 255 22.89 -9.69 -8.16
CA GLU A 255 22.18 -10.97 -8.25
C GLU A 255 20.69 -10.69 -8.48
N SER A 256 20.09 -11.40 -9.44
CA SER A 256 18.71 -11.19 -9.86
C SER A 256 17.95 -12.52 -9.89
N THR A 257 17.72 -13.08 -8.71
CA THR A 257 16.70 -14.12 -8.53
C THR A 257 15.32 -13.54 -8.88
N GLY A 258 14.45 -14.34 -9.51
CA GLY A 258 13.12 -13.91 -9.97
C GLY A 258 13.11 -12.92 -11.15
N ALA A 259 14.15 -12.89 -12.00
CA ALA A 259 14.23 -12.00 -13.16
C ALA A 259 14.08 -12.75 -14.49
N HIS A 260 12.91 -13.35 -14.72
CA HIS A 260 12.57 -14.20 -15.88
C HIS A 260 12.94 -13.61 -17.25
N PHE A 261 12.91 -12.28 -17.38
CA PHE A 261 13.15 -11.53 -18.62
C PHE A 261 14.43 -10.67 -18.59
N GLY A 262 15.36 -11.00 -17.70
CA GLY A 262 16.62 -10.27 -17.51
C GLY A 262 16.46 -8.96 -16.73
N GLN A 263 17.51 -8.14 -16.70
CA GLN A 263 17.53 -6.92 -15.88
C GLN A 263 16.61 -5.84 -16.45
N GLY A 264 15.46 -5.66 -15.80
CA GLY A 264 14.43 -4.66 -16.10
C GLY A 264 13.64 -4.30 -14.84
N ILE A 265 12.56 -3.53 -14.99
CA ILE A 265 11.65 -3.18 -13.89
C ILE A 265 10.35 -3.96 -14.09
N TYR A 266 10.04 -4.81 -13.12
CA TYR A 266 8.96 -5.78 -13.16
C TYR A 266 7.67 -5.23 -12.53
N PHE A 267 6.55 -5.57 -13.14
CA PHE A 267 5.20 -5.26 -12.70
C PHE A 267 4.28 -6.46 -12.94
N THR A 268 3.18 -6.54 -12.22
CA THR A 268 2.14 -7.56 -12.44
C THR A 268 0.75 -6.94 -12.33
N ASN A 269 -0.26 -7.63 -12.86
CA ASN A 269 -1.66 -7.28 -12.66
C ASN A 269 -2.34 -8.10 -11.52
N SER A 270 -1.57 -8.96 -10.83
CA SER A 270 -1.99 -9.66 -9.60
C SER A 270 -1.55 -8.90 -8.35
N SER A 271 -2.47 -8.46 -7.50
CA SER A 271 -2.13 -7.80 -6.24
C SER A 271 -1.48 -8.75 -5.24
N SER A 272 -1.79 -10.06 -5.28
CA SER A 272 -1.15 -11.04 -4.40
C SER A 272 0.26 -11.42 -4.85
N LYS A 273 0.54 -11.56 -6.17
CA LYS A 273 1.93 -11.71 -6.65
C LYS A 273 2.75 -10.44 -6.37
N ALA A 274 2.18 -9.24 -6.46
CA ALA A 274 2.87 -8.04 -5.99
C ALA A 274 3.11 -8.02 -4.47
N ALA A 275 2.30 -8.73 -3.68
CA ALA A 275 2.46 -8.79 -2.23
C ALA A 275 3.58 -9.75 -1.77
N SER A 276 3.93 -10.81 -2.52
CA SER A 276 5.06 -11.69 -2.16
C SER A 276 6.37 -10.88 -2.05
N TYR A 277 6.67 -10.03 -3.05
CA TYR A 277 7.84 -9.14 -3.07
C TYR A 277 7.89 -8.06 -1.96
N CYS A 278 6.86 -7.94 -1.10
CA CYS A 278 6.93 -7.05 0.07
C CYS A 278 7.84 -7.57 1.19
N GLY A 279 8.31 -8.83 1.12
CA GLY A 279 9.22 -9.41 2.12
C GLY A 279 8.56 -9.67 3.48
N ALA A 280 7.26 -9.95 3.45
CA ALA A 280 6.45 -10.16 4.65
C ALA A 280 6.79 -11.51 5.30
N ARG A 281 7.28 -11.47 6.54
CA ARG A 281 7.81 -12.64 7.26
C ARG A 281 6.69 -13.40 7.98
N ARG A 282 6.47 -14.68 7.60
CA ARG A 282 5.47 -15.60 8.21
C ARG A 282 5.55 -15.68 9.75
N LYS A 283 6.74 -15.47 10.34
CA LYS A 283 6.99 -15.41 11.80
C LYS A 283 6.24 -14.28 12.55
N GLN A 284 5.46 -13.44 11.87
CA GLN A 284 4.58 -12.43 12.48
C GLN A 284 3.16 -12.53 11.91
N ARG A 285 2.16 -12.71 12.78
CA ARG A 285 0.72 -12.78 12.44
C ARG A 285 0.23 -11.61 11.58
N THR A 286 0.83 -10.43 11.75
CA THR A 286 0.54 -9.24 10.96
C THR A 286 1.82 -8.53 10.56
N TYR A 287 1.98 -8.23 9.26
CA TYR A 287 3.10 -7.45 8.72
C TYR A 287 2.58 -6.20 8.02
N GLU A 288 3.18 -5.05 8.28
CA GLU A 288 2.85 -3.77 7.63
C GLU A 288 3.74 -3.58 6.39
N GLY A 289 3.15 -3.25 5.25
CA GLY A 289 3.88 -3.11 3.99
C GLY A 289 3.24 -2.16 2.98
N ILE A 290 3.88 -2.06 1.82
CA ILE A 290 3.59 -1.03 0.82
C ILE A 290 3.54 -1.66 -0.58
N LEU A 291 2.41 -1.48 -1.25
CA LEU A 291 2.23 -1.79 -2.67
C LEU A 291 2.20 -0.49 -3.49
N LEU A 292 2.78 -0.52 -4.70
CA LEU A 292 2.76 0.62 -5.61
C LEU A 292 1.88 0.31 -6.83
N LEU A 293 1.05 1.27 -7.23
CA LEU A 293 0.36 1.25 -8.54
C LEU A 293 1.01 2.28 -9.46
N CYS A 294 1.45 1.81 -10.62
CA CYS A 294 2.22 2.61 -11.56
C CYS A 294 1.52 2.68 -12.93
N GLU A 295 1.45 3.88 -13.52
CA GLU A 295 1.13 4.05 -14.95
C GLU A 295 2.37 3.64 -15.75
N VAL A 296 2.34 2.43 -16.32
CA VAL A 296 3.41 1.88 -17.13
C VAL A 296 3.02 1.98 -18.61
N ALA A 297 3.85 2.69 -19.37
CA ALA A 297 3.70 2.86 -20.81
C ALA A 297 4.42 1.71 -21.53
N LEU A 298 3.67 0.63 -21.77
CA LEU A 298 4.18 -0.64 -22.25
C LEU A 298 4.59 -0.56 -23.73
N GLY A 299 3.81 0.14 -24.56
CA GLY A 299 4.10 0.26 -25.99
C GLY A 299 3.93 -1.08 -26.72
N HIS A 300 4.71 -1.32 -27.77
CA HIS A 300 4.69 -2.62 -28.45
C HIS A 300 5.39 -3.69 -27.59
N MET A 301 4.62 -4.62 -27.04
CA MET A 301 5.10 -5.63 -26.10
C MET A 301 5.62 -6.87 -26.82
N ALA A 302 6.78 -7.39 -26.41
CA ALA A 302 7.18 -8.76 -26.74
C ALA A 302 6.41 -9.73 -25.85
N GLN A 303 5.61 -10.62 -26.44
CA GLN A 303 4.99 -11.71 -25.68
C GLN A 303 6.00 -12.83 -25.46
N CYS A 304 6.09 -13.33 -24.24
CA CYS A 304 6.96 -14.44 -23.85
C CYS A 304 6.16 -15.41 -22.98
N TYR A 305 6.32 -16.70 -23.24
CA TYR A 305 5.59 -17.77 -22.55
C TYR A 305 6.51 -18.59 -21.64
N THR A 306 7.81 -18.55 -21.89
CA THR A 306 8.85 -19.21 -21.10
C THR A 306 9.88 -18.18 -20.62
N ALA A 307 10.61 -18.47 -19.55
CA ALA A 307 11.64 -17.56 -19.03
C ALA A 307 12.82 -17.43 -20.03
N GLN A 308 13.16 -16.20 -20.42
CA GLN A 308 14.26 -15.94 -21.36
C GLN A 308 14.83 -14.53 -21.19
N ASN A 309 16.16 -14.39 -21.23
CA ASN A 309 16.79 -13.08 -21.08
C ASN A 309 16.51 -12.16 -22.28
N MET A 310 15.66 -11.17 -22.06
CA MET A 310 15.23 -10.16 -23.05
C MET A 310 16.01 -8.84 -22.93
N CYS A 311 17.16 -8.83 -22.24
CA CYS A 311 18.03 -7.66 -22.09
C CYS A 311 19.34 -7.85 -22.90
N PRO A 312 19.64 -7.00 -23.91
CA PRO A 312 18.90 -5.81 -24.35
C PRO A 312 17.65 -6.15 -25.18
N LEU A 313 16.59 -5.37 -24.98
CA LEU A 313 15.30 -5.57 -25.66
C LEU A 313 15.43 -5.40 -27.20
N PRO A 314 14.85 -6.29 -28.02
CA PRO A 314 14.84 -6.13 -29.47
C PRO A 314 14.17 -4.83 -29.91
N THR A 315 14.78 -4.13 -30.88
CA THR A 315 14.46 -2.73 -31.21
C THR A 315 13.03 -2.44 -31.66
N GLN A 316 12.28 -3.46 -32.07
CA GLN A 316 10.87 -3.36 -32.46
C GLN A 316 9.90 -3.30 -31.26
N PHE A 317 10.37 -3.65 -30.05
CA PHE A 317 9.56 -3.71 -28.83
C PHE A 317 9.90 -2.57 -27.87
N ASN A 318 9.02 -2.35 -26.89
CA ASN A 318 9.14 -1.32 -25.86
C ASN A 318 9.04 -1.90 -24.44
N SER A 319 8.44 -3.09 -24.28
CA SER A 319 8.41 -3.86 -23.04
C SER A 319 8.34 -5.36 -23.35
N VAL A 320 8.45 -6.19 -22.33
CA VAL A 320 8.05 -7.61 -22.36
C VAL A 320 6.70 -7.76 -21.64
N TRP A 321 5.93 -8.74 -22.08
CA TRP A 321 4.78 -9.30 -21.38
C TRP A 321 5.01 -10.82 -21.26
N GLY A 322 5.37 -11.28 -20.07
CA GLY A 322 5.31 -12.68 -19.67
C GLY A 322 3.86 -13.10 -19.52
N VAL A 323 3.40 -14.05 -20.34
CA VAL A 323 2.00 -14.38 -20.54
C VAL A 323 1.60 -15.56 -19.64
N GLY A 324 1.35 -15.31 -18.35
CA GLY A 324 1.04 -16.41 -17.43
C GLY A 324 -0.34 -17.06 -17.58
N HIS A 325 -0.50 -18.24 -16.97
CA HIS A 325 -1.74 -19.02 -16.93
C HIS A 325 -2.91 -18.23 -16.32
N PHE A 326 -2.68 -17.52 -15.21
CA PHE A 326 -3.71 -16.82 -14.45
C PHE A 326 -3.57 -15.31 -14.55
N ALA A 327 -4.62 -14.64 -15.01
CA ALA A 327 -4.65 -13.17 -15.15
C ALA A 327 -6.06 -12.60 -14.98
N PRO A 328 -6.21 -11.29 -14.69
CA PRO A 328 -7.52 -10.64 -14.60
C PRO A 328 -8.32 -10.75 -15.90
N ASP A 329 -9.63 -10.99 -15.78
CA ASP A 329 -10.54 -11.00 -16.93
C ASP A 329 -10.44 -9.69 -17.73
N GLN A 330 -10.00 -9.81 -18.99
CA GLN A 330 -9.80 -8.68 -19.89
C GLN A 330 -11.10 -7.95 -20.26
N ASN A 331 -12.26 -8.54 -20.00
CA ASN A 331 -13.57 -7.92 -20.17
C ASN A 331 -13.95 -7.02 -18.97
N VAL A 332 -13.40 -7.29 -17.78
CA VAL A 332 -13.65 -6.51 -16.56
C VAL A 332 -12.49 -5.55 -16.33
N LYS A 333 -12.56 -4.42 -17.03
CA LYS A 333 -11.54 -3.37 -16.98
C LYS A 333 -12.16 -1.98 -17.13
N THR A 334 -11.42 -0.97 -16.70
CA THR A 334 -11.80 0.44 -16.89
C THR A 334 -10.64 1.22 -17.51
N ILE A 335 -10.96 2.29 -18.22
CA ILE A 335 -9.98 3.23 -18.75
C ILE A 335 -10.09 4.52 -17.95
N LEU A 336 -9.01 4.89 -17.29
CA LEU A 336 -8.87 6.13 -16.55
C LEU A 336 -8.25 7.22 -17.45
N TRP A 337 -7.86 8.35 -16.84
CA TRP A 337 -7.19 9.48 -17.50
C TRP A 337 -6.11 9.11 -18.54
N ASN A 338 -6.16 9.75 -19.71
CA ASN A 338 -5.13 9.61 -20.75
C ASN A 338 -4.93 8.16 -21.25
N ASP A 339 -6.01 7.40 -21.48
CA ASP A 339 -5.98 6.07 -22.11
C ASP A 339 -5.16 5.02 -21.34
N VAL A 340 -5.24 5.06 -20.00
CA VAL A 340 -4.60 4.08 -19.12
C VAL A 340 -5.62 3.04 -18.68
N GLU A 341 -5.38 1.79 -19.06
CA GLU A 341 -6.19 0.63 -18.70
C GLU A 341 -5.91 0.19 -17.26
N VAL A 342 -6.97 -0.12 -16.51
CA VAL A 342 -6.90 -0.76 -15.19
C VAL A 342 -7.51 -2.16 -15.32
N PRO A 343 -6.71 -3.24 -15.31
CA PRO A 343 -7.20 -4.61 -15.41
C PRO A 343 -7.59 -5.14 -14.03
N TYR A 344 -8.72 -4.66 -13.50
CA TYR A 344 -9.18 -4.96 -12.13
C TYR A 344 -10.17 -6.14 -12.05
N GLY A 345 -10.33 -6.92 -13.12
CA GLY A 345 -11.19 -8.09 -13.16
C GLY A 345 -10.78 -9.20 -12.19
N PRO A 346 -11.68 -10.15 -11.89
CA PRO A 346 -11.31 -11.35 -11.17
C PRO A 346 -10.22 -12.10 -11.93
N ILE A 347 -9.29 -12.73 -11.22
CA ILE A 347 -8.32 -13.65 -11.83
C ILE A 347 -9.08 -14.81 -12.47
N ILE A 348 -8.77 -15.09 -13.73
CA ILE A 348 -9.25 -16.25 -14.48
C ILE A 348 -8.06 -17.00 -15.06
N GLU A 349 -8.26 -18.29 -15.25
CA GLU A 349 -7.35 -19.16 -16.00
C GLU A 349 -7.49 -18.89 -17.52
N ARG A 350 -6.37 -18.93 -18.25
CA ARG A 350 -6.33 -18.77 -19.70
C ARG A 350 -6.29 -20.11 -20.43
N ALA A 351 -7.46 -20.55 -20.90
CA ALA A 351 -7.58 -21.75 -21.71
C ALA A 351 -6.58 -21.79 -22.89
N ASN A 352 -5.87 -22.92 -23.03
CA ASN A 352 -4.88 -23.19 -24.08
C ASN A 352 -3.67 -22.24 -24.08
N THR A 353 -3.15 -21.90 -22.90
CA THR A 353 -1.89 -21.16 -22.75
C THR A 353 -0.80 -22.11 -22.27
N ASP A 354 0.09 -22.47 -23.18
CA ASP A 354 1.34 -23.20 -22.94
C ASP A 354 2.38 -22.17 -22.45
N THR A 355 2.73 -22.19 -21.15
CA THR A 355 3.58 -21.17 -20.50
C THR A 355 4.15 -21.65 -19.16
N ASP A 356 5.41 -21.34 -18.87
CA ASP A 356 6.06 -21.67 -17.58
C ASP A 356 5.73 -20.63 -16.48
N LEU A 357 4.66 -19.82 -16.62
CA LEU A 357 4.39 -18.69 -15.74
C LEU A 357 3.02 -18.80 -15.07
N ALA A 358 2.98 -18.77 -13.74
CA ALA A 358 1.72 -18.68 -12.99
C ALA A 358 0.90 -17.44 -13.35
N HIS A 359 1.56 -16.28 -13.45
CA HIS A 359 0.90 -14.98 -13.54
C HIS A 359 1.55 -14.05 -14.57
N ASP A 360 0.76 -13.08 -15.06
CA ASP A 360 1.27 -12.02 -15.94
C ASP A 360 2.40 -11.20 -15.29
N GLU A 361 3.48 -11.06 -16.05
CA GLU A 361 4.57 -10.12 -15.77
C GLU A 361 4.71 -9.10 -16.90
N PHE A 362 4.92 -7.84 -16.55
CA PHE A 362 5.19 -6.76 -17.49
C PHE A 362 6.53 -6.13 -17.14
N VAL A 363 7.48 -6.14 -18.07
CA VAL A 363 8.85 -5.71 -17.82
C VAL A 363 9.24 -4.57 -18.76
N VAL A 364 9.69 -3.45 -18.19
CA VAL A 364 10.22 -2.30 -18.94
C VAL A 364 11.69 -2.06 -18.61
N TYR A 365 12.46 -1.64 -19.62
CA TYR A 365 13.91 -1.47 -19.55
C TYR A 365 14.33 0.02 -19.54
N ASP A 366 13.37 0.94 -19.61
CA ASP A 366 13.60 2.39 -19.45
C ASP A 366 12.71 2.93 -18.31
N PRO A 367 13.28 3.45 -17.22
CA PRO A 367 12.54 4.11 -16.14
C PRO A 367 11.54 5.18 -16.61
N LYS A 368 11.78 5.82 -17.77
CA LYS A 368 10.89 6.83 -18.36
C LYS A 368 9.56 6.27 -18.87
N GLN A 369 9.37 4.96 -18.89
CA GLN A 369 8.07 4.34 -19.18
C GLN A 369 7.15 4.30 -17.95
N ILE A 370 7.62 4.71 -16.77
CA ILE A 370 6.90 4.52 -15.50
C ILE A 370 6.52 5.87 -14.86
N LYS A 371 5.33 5.93 -14.27
CA LYS A 371 4.94 6.93 -13.26
C LYS A 371 4.29 6.27 -12.07
N ILE A 372 4.80 6.51 -10.87
CA ILE A 372 4.18 6.01 -9.63
C ILE A 372 2.95 6.88 -9.34
N ARG A 373 1.75 6.28 -9.39
CA ARG A 373 0.47 7.01 -9.23
C ARG A 373 -0.10 6.89 -7.83
N TYR A 374 -0.09 5.69 -7.28
CA TYR A 374 -0.63 5.44 -5.95
C TYR A 374 0.33 4.58 -5.14
N LEU A 375 0.37 4.86 -3.85
CA LEU A 375 0.99 4.02 -2.83
C LEU A 375 -0.15 3.50 -1.95
N VAL A 376 -0.29 2.18 -1.84
CA VAL A 376 -1.26 1.52 -0.98
C VAL A 376 -0.52 1.02 0.25
N HIS A 377 -0.84 1.59 1.41
CA HIS A 377 -0.33 1.14 2.69
C HIS A 377 -1.23 0.03 3.21
N VAL A 378 -0.67 -1.14 3.48
CA VAL A 378 -1.42 -2.36 3.80
C VAL A 378 -0.91 -3.04 5.06
N ASN A 379 -1.80 -3.76 5.72
CA ASN A 379 -1.45 -4.83 6.64
C ASN A 379 -1.73 -6.17 5.96
N PHE A 380 -0.75 -7.07 5.97
CA PHE A 380 -0.93 -8.46 5.60
C PHE A 380 -1.31 -9.24 6.86
N GLU A 381 -2.49 -9.86 6.86
CA GLU A 381 -2.99 -10.69 7.96
C GLU A 381 -2.82 -12.16 7.57
N TYR A 382 -1.92 -12.89 8.24
CA TYR A 382 -1.64 -14.31 7.96
C TYR A 382 -2.65 -15.22 8.68
N ASN A 383 -2.96 -16.36 8.08
CA ASN A 383 -3.83 -17.37 8.70
C ASN A 383 -3.03 -18.19 9.73
N ASP A 384 -3.60 -18.39 10.93
CA ASP A 384 -2.97 -19.07 12.09
C ASP A 384 -2.62 -20.57 11.87
N TYR A 385 -2.86 -21.13 10.68
CA TYR A 385 -2.78 -22.58 10.41
C TYR A 385 -1.42 -23.03 9.83
N TYR A 386 -0.49 -22.10 9.57
CA TYR A 386 0.79 -22.36 8.89
C TYR A 386 1.99 -21.81 9.67
N ASP A 387 2.02 -22.05 10.98
CA ASP A 387 3.27 -22.14 11.74
C ASP A 387 3.91 -23.50 11.38
N TYR A 388 4.88 -23.51 10.46
CA TYR A 388 5.72 -24.68 10.18
C TYR A 388 7.18 -24.37 10.54
N ASP A 389 7.87 -25.39 11.00
CA ASP A 389 9.04 -25.34 11.89
C ASP A 389 10.12 -24.29 11.58
N GLY A 390 10.40 -23.46 12.60
CA GLY A 390 11.74 -23.28 13.19
C GLY A 390 12.89 -22.72 12.34
N ASN A 391 13.23 -23.37 11.24
CA ASN A 391 14.34 -23.06 10.36
C ASN A 391 13.82 -22.78 8.95
N ASP A 392 13.71 -21.50 8.62
CA ASP A 392 14.44 -20.93 7.49
C ASP A 392 14.24 -19.40 7.46
N ASP A 393 15.22 -18.70 6.90
CA ASP A 393 15.05 -17.35 6.34
C ASP A 393 14.76 -17.50 4.83
N CYS A 394 13.73 -18.31 4.52
CA CYS A 394 13.18 -18.42 3.18
C CYS A 394 12.52 -17.08 2.80
N ASP A 395 13.30 -16.20 2.17
CA ASP A 395 12.76 -15.22 1.24
C ASP A 395 11.80 -15.99 0.32
N CYS A 396 10.54 -15.57 0.26
CA CYS A 396 9.55 -16.09 -0.66
C CYS A 396 9.96 -15.76 -2.10
N HIS A 397 10.86 -16.58 -2.61
CA HIS A 397 11.02 -16.81 -4.03
C HIS A 397 9.78 -17.59 -4.42
N ASP A 398 8.99 -16.99 -5.31
CA ASP A 398 8.00 -17.74 -6.06
C ASP A 398 8.86 -18.61 -7.01
N ASP A 399 9.16 -19.84 -6.58
CA ASP A 399 9.70 -20.88 -7.46
C ASP A 399 8.54 -21.23 -8.42
N ASP A 400 8.40 -20.41 -9.47
CA ASP A 400 7.31 -20.40 -10.45
C ASP A 400 7.37 -21.62 -11.42
N ASP A 401 8.24 -22.60 -11.16
CA ASP A 401 8.38 -23.83 -11.96
C ASP A 401 7.14 -24.73 -11.76
N TYR A 402 6.30 -24.82 -12.79
CA TYR A 402 5.23 -25.82 -12.89
C TYR A 402 5.85 -27.16 -13.31
N ASP A 403 6.05 -28.06 -12.36
CA ASP A 403 6.34 -29.46 -12.65
C ASP A 403 5.03 -30.16 -13.12
N ASP A 404 4.93 -30.40 -14.43
CA ASP A 404 3.91 -31.27 -15.06
C ASP A 404 4.20 -32.75 -14.73
N ASP A 405 3.84 -33.19 -13.52
CA ASP A 405 3.81 -34.61 -13.13
C ASP A 405 2.39 -35.21 -13.35
N ASP A 406 1.92 -35.20 -14.60
CA ASP A 406 0.81 -36.04 -15.10
C ASP A 406 1.40 -37.25 -15.85
N ASP A 407 1.81 -38.29 -15.13
CA ASP A 407 2.03 -39.64 -15.69
C ASP A 407 0.88 -40.56 -15.23
N ASP A 408 -0.15 -40.66 -16.09
CA ASP A 408 -1.11 -41.77 -16.07
C ASP A 408 -0.38 -43.07 -16.45
N ASP A 409 -0.48 -44.11 -15.62
CA ASP A 409 -0.42 -45.51 -16.08
C ASP A 409 -1.42 -46.33 -15.26
N ASP A 410 -2.49 -46.75 -15.93
CA ASP A 410 -3.54 -47.66 -15.46
C ASP A 410 -3.05 -49.14 -15.44
N ASP A 411 -3.98 -50.04 -15.08
CA ASP A 411 -4.02 -51.48 -15.32
C ASP A 411 -3.50 -52.43 -14.21
N ASP A 412 -4.51 -52.94 -13.48
CA ASP A 412 -4.87 -54.36 -13.38
C ASP A 412 -4.09 -55.37 -12.49
N ASP A 413 -4.87 -55.86 -11.52
CA ASP A 413 -5.18 -57.27 -11.26
C ASP A 413 -4.21 -58.24 -10.54
N ASP A 414 -4.86 -58.90 -9.57
CA ASP A 414 -4.82 -60.33 -9.23
C ASP A 414 -3.57 -60.97 -8.56
N ASP A 415 -3.86 -61.36 -7.31
CA ASP A 415 -3.79 -62.73 -6.79
C ASP A 415 -2.49 -63.33 -6.20
N ASP A 416 -2.77 -64.04 -5.11
CA ASP A 416 -2.21 -65.29 -4.63
C ASP A 416 -0.78 -65.35 -4.04
N ASP A 417 -0.81 -65.52 -2.71
CA ASP A 417 -0.35 -66.72 -2.00
C ASP A 417 1.13 -66.89 -1.59
N ASP A 418 1.23 -67.59 -0.44
CA ASP A 418 2.32 -68.43 0.06
C ASP A 418 3.68 -67.77 0.38
N ASP A 419 4.42 -68.19 1.41
CA ASP A 419 4.08 -68.88 2.67
C ASP A 419 5.34 -68.81 3.57
N ASP A 420 5.15 -69.10 4.87
CA ASP A 420 6.06 -69.84 5.75
C ASP A 420 7.56 -69.44 5.96
N ASP A 421 7.82 -69.25 7.26
CA ASP A 421 8.82 -69.98 8.05
C ASP A 421 10.31 -69.55 8.13
N ASP A 422 10.64 -69.21 9.39
CA ASP A 422 11.65 -69.86 10.24
C ASP A 422 13.16 -69.52 10.12
N ASP A 423 13.59 -68.93 11.23
CA ASP A 423 14.58 -69.50 12.17
C ASP A 423 16.07 -69.15 12.14
N ASP A 424 16.54 -69.08 13.39
CA ASP A 424 17.85 -69.46 13.94
C ASP A 424 19.11 -68.58 13.67
N ASP A 425 19.40 -67.78 14.72
CA ASP A 425 20.43 -68.12 15.73
C ASP A 425 21.67 -67.23 15.92
N ASP A 426 21.94 -67.07 17.23
CA ASP A 426 23.22 -66.94 17.94
C ASP A 426 24.10 -65.67 17.79
N ASP A 427 24.10 -64.91 18.89
CA ASP A 427 25.26 -64.64 19.76
C ASP A 427 26.63 -64.33 19.13
N ASP A 428 27.15 -63.14 19.45
CA ASP A 428 28.33 -63.08 20.33
C ASP A 428 28.46 -61.71 21.03
N ASP A 429 28.94 -61.74 22.27
CA ASP A 429 29.07 -60.62 23.22
C ASP A 429 30.39 -59.80 23.03
N GLU A 430 30.50 -58.72 23.80
CA GLU A 430 31.76 -58.02 24.18
C GLU A 430 32.63 -57.40 23.05
N ASP A 431 32.72 -56.05 23.00
CA ASP A 431 33.88 -55.39 23.61
C ASP A 431 33.78 -53.85 23.75
N ASP A 432 34.45 -53.41 24.80
CA ASP A 432 34.57 -52.08 25.40
C ASP A 432 35.18 -50.93 24.55
N ASP A 433 34.53 -49.75 24.65
CA ASP A 433 35.09 -48.50 25.21
C ASP A 433 36.13 -47.61 24.43
N TYR A 434 36.12 -46.31 24.77
CA TYR A 434 37.05 -45.21 24.44
C TYR A 434 37.21 -44.59 23.01
N TYR A 435 36.68 -43.36 22.89
CA TYR A 435 37.41 -42.11 22.58
C TYR A 435 38.52 -42.09 21.48
N TYR A 436 38.30 -41.37 20.36
CA TYR A 436 38.73 -39.95 20.19
C TYR A 436 38.46 -39.37 18.78
N ASN A 437 38.22 -38.04 18.74
CA ASN A 437 38.16 -37.11 17.59
C ASN A 437 36.96 -37.21 16.63
#